data_AF-A0A962ZGA9-F1
#
_entry.id   AF-A0A962ZGA9-F1
#
_cell.length_a   1.000
_cell.length_b   1.000
_cell.length_c   1.000
_cell.angle_alpha   90.00
_cell.angle_beta   90.00
_cell.angle_gamma   90.00
#
_symmetry.space_group_name_H-M   'P 1'
#
loop_
_entity.id
_entity.type
_entity.pdbx_description
1 polymer ?
#
loop_
_entity_poly.entity_id
_entity_poly.type
_entity_poly.pdbx_seq_one_letter_code
_entity_poly.pdbx_strand_id
1 'polypeptide(L)'
;MQPVVHVAVPVPLRRLFDYLPPRSGLPAPGCRVEVEFGTRKLIGVVTGSGPAQDPAQKLKPIRRVLDDMPLVDGELLHLCQRVADYYHHPLGDVFATALPALLRQGEDARVSGELFWCLTERGQYADETALARAPRQQQALALLKTHRGGVPMPMLAALDIPRAALQALEKKGWAELREQVAERPAAAQLLGEVPLSPASEQAAAIRALREAHGFTPFLLDGITGSGKTEVYLQAMEPLLAAGKQVLVLVPEIGLTPQTVRRFEKRFNVPVESLHSGMTDRERLHGWVRARDGEAKIILGTPSAIFTPLREPGMIIVDEAHDGSFKPHDGLRYTARD
;
A
#
# COMPACT_ATOMS: atom_id res chain seq x y z
N MET A 1 -35.68 -12.27 -14.20
CA MET A 1 -34.37 -12.55 -14.85
C MET A 1 -33.32 -12.58 -13.76
N GLN A 2 -32.34 -13.48 -13.86
CA GLN A 2 -31.22 -13.50 -12.93
C GLN A 2 -30.39 -12.21 -13.13
N PRO A 3 -30.00 -11.49 -12.06
CA PRO A 3 -29.18 -10.29 -12.20
C PRO A 3 -27.81 -10.62 -12.80
N VAL A 4 -27.27 -9.70 -13.57
CA VAL A 4 -25.90 -9.75 -14.10
C VAL A 4 -24.99 -8.89 -13.25
N VAL A 5 -23.69 -9.14 -13.36
CA VAL A 5 -22.65 -8.36 -12.69
C VAL A 5 -22.04 -7.39 -13.69
N HIS A 6 -22.00 -6.11 -13.34
CA HIS A 6 -21.39 -5.07 -14.18
C HIS A 6 -19.91 -4.92 -13.81
N VAL A 7 -19.03 -5.18 -14.78
CA VAL A 7 -17.59 -5.22 -14.56
C VAL A 7 -16.90 -4.14 -15.40
N ALA A 8 -16.09 -3.32 -14.75
CA ALA A 8 -15.15 -2.43 -15.41
C ALA A 8 -13.88 -3.23 -15.76
N VAL A 9 -13.62 -3.40 -17.06
CA VAL A 9 -12.48 -4.16 -17.58
C VAL A 9 -11.43 -3.16 -18.09
N PRO A 10 -10.11 -3.35 -17.83
CA PRO A 10 -9.05 -2.42 -18.23
C PRO A 10 -8.78 -2.52 -19.74
N VAL A 11 -9.70 -1.96 -20.51
CA VAL A 11 -9.66 -1.83 -21.96
C VAL A 11 -10.10 -0.41 -22.32
N PRO A 12 -9.65 0.13 -23.47
CA PRO A 12 -9.94 1.51 -23.87
C PRO A 12 -11.37 1.70 -24.39
N LEU A 13 -12.37 1.23 -23.64
CA LEU A 13 -13.78 1.29 -23.95
C LEU A 13 -14.52 1.90 -22.75
N ARG A 14 -15.21 3.02 -22.98
CA ARG A 14 -15.97 3.76 -21.96
C ARG A 14 -17.33 3.12 -21.69
N ARG A 15 -17.32 1.84 -21.31
CA ARG A 15 -18.51 1.09 -20.91
C ARG A 15 -18.16 -0.01 -19.92
N LEU A 16 -19.17 -0.46 -19.21
CA LEU A 16 -19.11 -1.66 -18.39
C LEU A 16 -19.41 -2.89 -19.26
N PHE A 17 -19.07 -4.06 -18.75
CA PHE A 17 -19.35 -5.33 -19.39
C PHE A 17 -20.16 -6.21 -18.45
N ASP A 18 -21.21 -6.83 -18.99
CA ASP A 18 -22.09 -7.69 -18.24
C ASP A 18 -21.57 -9.13 -18.23
N TYR A 19 -21.55 -9.74 -17.05
CA TYR A 19 -21.19 -11.14 -16.86
C TYR A 19 -22.21 -11.85 -15.99
N LEU A 20 -22.37 -13.16 -16.21
CA LEU A 20 -23.17 -13.99 -15.31
C LEU A 20 -22.44 -14.13 -13.96
N PRO A 21 -23.18 -14.07 -12.84
CA PRO A 21 -22.58 -14.23 -11.52
C PRO A 21 -21.99 -15.64 -11.35
N PRO A 22 -20.94 -15.79 -10.52
CA PRO A 22 -20.44 -17.11 -10.14
C PRO A 22 -21.49 -17.87 -9.32
N ARG A 23 -21.32 -19.19 -9.21
CA ARG A 23 -22.24 -20.04 -8.40
C ARG A 23 -22.24 -19.66 -6.92
N SER A 24 -21.16 -19.05 -6.44
CA SER A 24 -21.00 -18.61 -5.04
C SER A 24 -21.86 -17.39 -4.68
N GLY A 25 -22.48 -16.71 -5.65
CA GLY A 25 -23.35 -15.56 -5.40
C GLY A 25 -22.91 -14.30 -6.14
N LEU A 26 -23.50 -13.16 -5.78
CA LEU A 26 -23.14 -11.87 -6.36
C LEU A 26 -21.90 -11.31 -5.64
N PRO A 27 -20.78 -11.06 -6.35
CA PRO A 27 -19.64 -10.38 -5.76
C PRO A 27 -20.02 -8.93 -5.42
N ALA A 28 -19.47 -8.41 -4.32
CA ALA A 28 -19.71 -7.04 -3.91
C ALA A 28 -19.04 -6.04 -4.89
N PRO A 29 -19.63 -4.84 -5.08
CA PRO A 29 -18.94 -3.74 -5.76
C PRO A 29 -17.58 -3.47 -5.11
N GLY A 30 -16.56 -3.25 -5.96
CA GLY A 30 -15.18 -3.04 -5.55
C GLY A 30 -14.32 -4.30 -5.43
N CYS A 31 -14.92 -5.50 -5.50
CA CYS A 31 -14.17 -6.75 -5.64
C CYS A 31 -13.59 -6.90 -7.05
N ARG A 32 -12.40 -7.49 -7.15
CA ARG A 32 -11.79 -7.89 -8.42
C ARG A 32 -12.34 -9.25 -8.86
N VAL A 33 -12.52 -9.38 -10.17
CA VAL A 33 -13.00 -10.60 -10.83
C VAL A 33 -12.10 -10.93 -12.03
N GLU A 34 -11.80 -12.21 -12.20
CA GLU A 34 -11.17 -12.71 -13.42
C GLU A 34 -12.28 -13.00 -14.43
N VAL A 35 -12.16 -12.38 -15.61
CA VAL A 35 -13.11 -12.52 -16.70
C VAL A 35 -12.41 -12.85 -18.01
N GLU A 36 -13.14 -13.48 -18.92
CA GLU A 36 -12.72 -13.60 -20.32
C GLU A 36 -13.19 -12.39 -21.11
N PHE A 37 -12.24 -11.77 -21.81
CA PHE A 37 -12.49 -10.68 -22.74
C PHE A 37 -11.89 -11.00 -24.10
N GLY A 38 -12.75 -11.41 -25.04
CA GLY A 38 -12.32 -12.04 -26.29
C GLY A 38 -11.58 -13.36 -25.99
N THR A 39 -10.30 -13.42 -26.38
CA THR A 39 -9.39 -14.56 -26.14
C THR A 39 -8.51 -14.38 -24.89
N ARG A 40 -8.52 -13.20 -24.27
CA ARG A 40 -7.65 -12.87 -23.13
C ARG A 40 -8.38 -13.08 -21.81
N LYS A 41 -7.61 -13.38 -20.76
CA LYS A 41 -8.06 -13.30 -19.38
C LYS A 41 -7.61 -11.97 -18.80
N LEU A 42 -8.53 -11.25 -18.16
CA LEU A 42 -8.26 -9.94 -17.56
C LEU A 42 -8.86 -9.89 -16.16
N ILE A 43 -8.26 -9.07 -15.31
CA ILE A 43 -8.82 -8.72 -14.01
C ILE A 43 -9.65 -7.44 -14.19
N GLY A 44 -10.94 -7.52 -13.91
CA GLY A 44 -11.85 -6.39 -13.86
C GLY A 44 -12.30 -6.09 -12.42
N VAL A 45 -12.91 -4.93 -12.23
CA VAL A 45 -13.49 -4.52 -10.94
C VAL A 45 -15.02 -4.51 -11.06
N VAL A 46 -15.70 -5.13 -10.10
CA VAL A 46 -17.16 -5.11 -10.02
C VAL A 46 -17.63 -3.72 -9.64
N THR A 47 -18.58 -3.16 -10.37
CA THR A 47 -19.15 -1.83 -10.11
C THR A 47 -20.57 -1.91 -9.56
N GLY A 48 -21.25 -3.04 -9.76
CA GLY A 48 -22.63 -3.25 -9.35
C GLY A 48 -23.20 -4.54 -9.91
N SER A 49 -24.47 -4.76 -9.61
CA SER A 49 -25.28 -5.81 -10.24
C SER A 49 -26.67 -5.28 -10.57
N GLY A 50 -27.29 -5.83 -11.60
CA GLY A 50 -28.53 -5.30 -12.14
C GLY A 50 -29.10 -6.12 -13.29
N PRO A 51 -30.13 -5.62 -13.99
CA PRO A 51 -30.57 -6.22 -15.25
C PRO A 51 -29.48 -6.11 -16.32
N ALA A 52 -29.45 -7.06 -17.25
CA ALA A 52 -28.57 -6.98 -18.42
C ALA A 52 -28.86 -5.71 -19.23
N GLN A 53 -27.81 -5.00 -19.66
CA GLN A 53 -27.92 -3.88 -20.58
C GLN A 53 -28.49 -4.33 -21.93
N ASP A 54 -28.07 -5.51 -22.40
CA ASP A 54 -28.60 -6.18 -23.58
C ASP A 54 -29.06 -7.60 -23.23
N PRO A 55 -30.37 -7.83 -23.01
CA PRO A 55 -30.91 -9.15 -22.70
C PRO A 55 -30.71 -10.20 -23.80
N ALA A 56 -30.48 -9.79 -25.06
CA ALA A 56 -30.24 -10.71 -26.17
C ALA A 56 -28.78 -11.16 -26.24
N GLN A 57 -27.87 -10.49 -25.54
CA GLN A 57 -26.45 -10.81 -25.56
C GLN A 57 -26.16 -12.12 -24.83
N LYS A 58 -25.41 -13.01 -25.48
CA LYS A 58 -24.90 -14.22 -24.83
C LYS A 58 -23.77 -13.87 -23.87
N LEU A 59 -24.08 -13.87 -22.57
CA LEU A 59 -23.13 -13.51 -21.52
C LEU A 59 -22.22 -14.67 -21.13
N LYS A 60 -20.95 -14.38 -20.85
CA LYS A 60 -20.00 -15.31 -20.25
C LYS A 60 -20.10 -15.24 -18.72
N PRO A 61 -19.80 -16.32 -17.98
CA PRO A 61 -19.71 -16.27 -16.54
C PRO A 61 -18.41 -15.60 -16.06
N ILE A 62 -18.45 -15.00 -14.87
CA ILE A 62 -17.24 -14.67 -14.11
C ILE A 62 -16.48 -15.98 -13.84
N ARG A 63 -15.16 -15.99 -14.11
CA ARG A 63 -14.33 -17.18 -13.94
C ARG A 63 -13.96 -17.40 -12.48
N ARG A 64 -13.57 -16.31 -11.80
CA ARG A 64 -13.12 -16.33 -10.42
C ARG A 64 -13.37 -14.96 -9.78
N VAL A 65 -13.87 -14.95 -8.54
CA VAL A 65 -13.84 -13.78 -7.67
C VAL A 65 -12.54 -13.85 -6.90
N LEU A 66 -11.74 -12.78 -6.90
CA LEU A 66 -10.40 -12.80 -6.28
C LEU A 66 -10.40 -12.29 -4.84
N ASP A 67 -11.42 -11.54 -4.45
CA ASP A 67 -11.45 -10.86 -3.16
C ASP A 67 -12.72 -11.23 -2.39
N ASP A 68 -12.54 -11.62 -1.13
CA ASP A 68 -13.65 -11.87 -0.20
C ASP A 68 -14.33 -10.57 0.25
N MET A 69 -13.57 -9.47 0.26
CA MET A 69 -14.03 -8.12 0.61
C MET A 69 -13.59 -7.12 -0.48
N PRO A 70 -14.35 -6.03 -0.71
CA PRO A 70 -13.96 -5.01 -1.68
C PRO A 70 -12.58 -4.42 -1.40
N LEU A 71 -11.68 -4.48 -2.38
CA LEU A 71 -10.38 -3.79 -2.31
C LEU A 71 -10.47 -2.32 -2.72
N VAL A 72 -11.46 -2.03 -3.57
CA VAL A 72 -11.87 -0.67 -3.91
C VAL A 72 -13.11 -0.40 -3.09
N ASP A 73 -12.97 0.26 -1.95
CA ASP A 73 -14.11 0.58 -1.09
C ASP A 73 -15.07 1.58 -1.74
N GLY A 74 -16.17 1.90 -1.06
CA GLY A 74 -17.20 2.79 -1.61
C GLY A 74 -16.68 4.20 -1.95
N GLU A 75 -15.74 4.73 -1.16
CA GLU A 75 -15.17 6.06 -1.38
C GLU A 75 -14.24 6.07 -2.60
N LEU A 76 -13.33 5.10 -2.69
CA LEU A 76 -12.43 4.97 -3.83
C LEU A 76 -13.20 4.62 -5.11
N LEU A 77 -14.24 3.79 -5.02
CA LEU A 77 -15.13 3.48 -6.15
C LEU A 77 -15.81 4.76 -6.66
N HIS A 78 -16.33 5.58 -5.74
CA HIS A 78 -16.95 6.86 -6.08
C HIS A 78 -15.95 7.84 -6.69
N LEU A 79 -14.74 7.96 -6.13
CA LEU A 79 -13.66 8.78 -6.67
C LEU A 79 -13.29 8.35 -8.09
N CYS A 80 -13.03 7.05 -8.31
CA CYS A 80 -12.70 6.52 -9.63
C CYS A 80 -13.84 6.76 -10.65
N GLN A 81 -15.09 6.62 -10.23
CA GLN A 81 -16.25 6.93 -11.08
C GLN A 81 -16.27 8.42 -11.47
N ARG A 82 -16.11 9.33 -10.49
CA ARG A 82 -16.05 10.77 -10.76
C ARG A 82 -14.90 11.14 -11.68
N VAL A 83 -13.72 10.54 -11.49
CA VAL A 83 -12.55 10.75 -12.36
C VAL A 83 -12.84 10.27 -13.78
N ALA A 84 -13.43 9.08 -13.93
CA ALA A 84 -13.79 8.53 -15.25
C ALA A 84 -14.79 9.43 -15.98
N ASP A 85 -15.81 9.94 -15.27
CA ASP A 85 -16.85 10.79 -15.83
C ASP A 85 -16.32 12.17 -16.21
N TYR A 86 -15.60 12.82 -15.29
CA TYR A 86 -15.09 14.18 -15.48
C TYR A 86 -13.99 14.24 -16.54
N TYR A 87 -12.99 13.35 -16.46
CA TYR A 87 -11.88 13.29 -17.42
C TYR A 87 -12.20 12.47 -18.66
N HIS A 88 -13.44 11.99 -18.79
CA HIS A 88 -13.92 11.28 -19.98
C HIS A 88 -13.08 10.04 -20.33
N HIS A 89 -12.60 9.33 -19.30
CA HIS A 89 -11.66 8.21 -19.43
C HIS A 89 -12.37 6.86 -19.16
N PRO A 90 -12.00 5.75 -19.83
CA PRO A 90 -12.50 4.42 -19.49
C PRO A 90 -12.31 4.08 -18.01
N LEU A 91 -13.40 3.73 -17.32
CA LEU A 91 -13.38 3.43 -15.88
C LEU A 91 -12.45 2.25 -15.54
N GLY A 92 -12.38 1.24 -16.41
CA GLY A 92 -11.45 0.12 -16.23
C GLY A 92 -9.99 0.56 -16.17
N ASP A 93 -9.61 1.56 -16.98
CA ASP A 93 -8.25 2.13 -16.97
C ASP A 93 -8.03 3.06 -15.76
N VAL A 94 -9.09 3.70 -15.25
CA VAL A 94 -9.03 4.46 -13.99
C VAL A 94 -8.73 3.51 -12.83
N PHE A 95 -9.42 2.37 -12.71
CA PHE A 95 -9.06 1.35 -11.71
C PHE A 95 -7.66 0.80 -11.93
N ALA A 96 -7.22 0.63 -13.18
CA ALA A 96 -5.86 0.21 -13.47
C ALA A 96 -4.80 1.24 -13.04
N THR A 97 -5.16 2.51 -12.96
CA THR A 97 -4.30 3.57 -12.42
C THR A 97 -4.33 3.58 -10.89
N ALA A 98 -5.48 3.30 -10.29
CA ALA A 98 -5.67 3.30 -8.85
C ALA A 98 -5.04 2.09 -8.13
N LEU A 99 -4.89 0.95 -8.81
CA LEU A 99 -4.44 -0.31 -8.21
C LEU A 99 -2.97 -0.64 -8.51
N PRO A 100 -2.19 -1.14 -7.52
CA PRO A 100 -0.86 -1.69 -7.73
C PRO A 100 -0.84 -2.75 -8.85
N ALA A 101 0.27 -2.81 -9.59
CA ALA A 101 0.44 -3.73 -10.73
C ALA A 101 0.13 -5.19 -10.41
N LEU A 102 0.59 -5.68 -9.26
CA LEU A 102 0.34 -7.06 -8.82
C LEU A 102 -1.15 -7.33 -8.55
N LEU A 103 -1.90 -6.34 -8.05
CA LEU A 103 -3.35 -6.50 -7.90
C LEU A 103 -4.05 -6.57 -9.27
N ARG A 104 -3.55 -5.83 -10.26
CA ARG A 104 -4.05 -5.89 -11.65
C ARG A 104 -3.74 -7.23 -12.32
N GLN A 105 -2.73 -7.94 -11.84
CA GLN A 105 -2.36 -9.28 -12.28
C GLN A 105 -3.09 -10.40 -11.51
N GLY A 106 -3.87 -10.04 -10.48
CA GLY A 106 -4.70 -10.96 -9.72
C GLY A 106 -4.01 -11.60 -8.51
N GLU A 107 -2.91 -11.01 -8.04
CA GLU A 107 -2.27 -11.40 -6.77
C GLU A 107 -3.13 -10.99 -5.56
N ASP A 108 -2.90 -11.64 -4.43
CA ASP A 108 -3.59 -11.33 -3.17
C ASP A 108 -3.18 -9.96 -2.62
N ALA A 109 -4.14 -9.23 -2.05
CA ALA A 109 -3.90 -7.95 -1.39
C ALA A 109 -3.45 -8.13 0.07
N ARG A 110 -2.29 -8.76 0.22
CA ARG A 110 -1.63 -9.03 1.50
C ARG A 110 -0.19 -8.55 1.47
N VAL A 111 0.31 -8.12 2.63
CA VAL A 111 1.75 -7.98 2.81
C VAL A 111 2.32 -9.40 2.85
N SER A 112 3.16 -9.74 1.88
CA SER A 112 3.96 -10.97 1.98
C SER A 112 4.94 -10.76 3.13
N GLY A 113 4.98 -11.69 4.08
CA GLY A 113 5.99 -11.66 5.12
C GLY A 113 7.38 -11.78 4.51
N GLU A 114 8.38 -11.31 5.23
CA GLU A 114 9.76 -11.61 4.87
C GLU A 114 10.04 -13.08 5.24
N LEU A 115 10.87 -13.75 4.46
CA LEU A 115 11.24 -15.14 4.74
C LEU A 115 12.36 -15.16 5.76
N PHE A 116 12.08 -15.74 6.93
CA PHE A 116 13.03 -15.94 8.01
C PHE A 116 13.39 -17.41 8.12
N TRP A 117 14.68 -17.70 8.24
CA TRP A 117 15.10 -18.98 8.77
C TRP A 117 14.95 -18.94 10.29
N CYS A 118 14.24 -19.92 10.83
CA CYS A 118 13.93 -20.02 12.25
C CYS A 118 14.42 -21.36 12.79
N LEU A 119 14.74 -21.43 14.08
CA LEU A 119 14.91 -22.73 14.72
C LEU A 119 13.55 -23.37 14.93
N THR A 120 13.47 -24.67 14.64
CA THR A 120 12.36 -25.49 15.12
C THR A 120 12.52 -25.70 16.64
N GLU A 121 11.49 -26.20 17.32
CA GLU A 121 11.61 -26.59 18.75
C GLU A 121 12.78 -27.56 18.98
N ARG A 122 12.98 -28.51 18.07
CA ARG A 122 14.11 -29.46 18.14
C ARG A 122 15.46 -28.78 17.88
N GLY A 123 15.50 -27.78 17.00
CA GLY A 123 16.69 -26.99 16.70
C GLY A 123 17.20 -26.14 17.86
N GLN A 124 16.31 -25.70 18.75
CA GLN A 124 16.68 -24.94 19.95
C GLN A 124 17.62 -25.74 20.87
N TYR A 125 17.43 -27.06 20.92
CA TYR A 125 18.24 -27.99 21.71
C TYR A 125 19.28 -28.74 20.87
N ALA A 126 19.54 -28.32 19.62
CA ALA A 126 20.51 -28.98 18.76
C ALA A 126 21.93 -28.86 19.33
N ASP A 127 22.62 -29.99 19.40
CA ASP A 127 24.02 -30.07 19.82
C ASP A 127 24.93 -29.56 18.70
N GLU A 128 25.65 -28.46 18.96
CA GLU A 128 26.58 -27.86 18.01
C GLU A 128 27.81 -28.73 17.76
N THR A 129 28.18 -29.61 18.71
CA THR A 129 29.33 -30.50 18.55
C THR A 129 29.09 -31.54 17.46
N ALA A 130 27.83 -31.89 17.18
CA ALA A 130 27.43 -32.74 16.06
C ALA A 130 27.71 -32.09 14.68
N LEU A 131 28.05 -30.80 14.65
CA LEU A 131 28.43 -30.04 13.45
C LEU A 131 29.93 -29.73 13.38
N ALA A 132 30.78 -30.34 14.21
CA ALA A 132 32.22 -30.04 14.26
C ALA A 132 32.95 -30.15 12.90
N ARG A 133 32.44 -30.99 11.98
CA ARG A 133 32.98 -31.14 10.61
C ARG A 133 32.26 -30.30 9.55
N ALA A 134 31.29 -29.47 9.95
CA ALA A 134 30.44 -28.68 9.09
C ALA A 134 30.38 -27.22 9.57
N PRO A 135 31.49 -26.46 9.48
CA PRO A 135 31.63 -25.14 10.08
C PRO A 135 30.57 -24.13 9.61
N ARG A 136 30.14 -24.21 8.33
CA ARG A 136 29.06 -23.36 7.80
C ARG A 136 27.68 -23.69 8.38
N GLN A 137 27.40 -24.97 8.68
CA GLN A 137 26.16 -25.35 9.38
C GLN A 137 26.20 -24.91 10.84
N GLN A 138 27.37 -25.03 11.49
CA GLN A 138 27.56 -24.58 12.86
C GLN A 138 27.38 -23.07 12.98
N GLN A 139 27.96 -22.29 12.08
CA GLN A 139 27.80 -20.84 12.03
C GLN A 139 26.33 -20.43 11.82
N ALA A 140 25.62 -21.10 10.89
CA ALA A 140 24.20 -20.87 10.68
C ALA A 140 23.37 -21.20 11.93
N LEU A 141 23.60 -22.36 12.56
CA LEU A 141 22.90 -22.78 13.78
C LEU A 141 23.14 -21.80 14.94
N ALA A 142 24.38 -21.38 15.15
CA ALA A 142 24.73 -20.41 16.19
C ALA A 142 24.03 -19.06 15.94
N LEU A 143 24.02 -18.57 14.70
CA LEU A 143 23.35 -17.33 14.34
C LEU A 143 21.83 -17.40 14.63
N LEU A 144 21.19 -18.51 14.25
CA LEU A 144 19.77 -18.75 14.52
C LEU A 144 19.46 -18.89 16.03
N LYS A 145 20.37 -19.45 16.84
CA LYS A 145 20.21 -19.52 18.31
C LYS A 145 20.24 -18.14 18.97
N THR A 146 21.06 -17.22 18.44
CA THR A 146 21.14 -15.84 18.93
C THR A 146 19.90 -15.02 18.58
N HIS A 147 19.22 -15.33 17.47
CA HIS A 147 18.04 -14.62 16.98
C HIS A 147 16.79 -15.50 17.08
N ARG A 148 16.16 -15.53 18.26
CA ARG A 148 15.00 -16.41 18.53
C ARG A 148 13.79 -16.15 17.61
N GLY A 149 13.63 -14.93 17.10
CA GLY A 149 12.62 -14.58 16.10
C GLY A 149 12.95 -15.08 14.67
N GLY A 150 14.10 -15.72 14.48
CA GLY A 150 14.63 -16.08 13.17
C GLY A 150 15.49 -14.97 12.58
N VAL A 151 16.10 -15.28 11.42
CA VAL A 151 16.99 -14.36 10.70
C VAL A 151 16.49 -14.20 9.27
N PRO A 152 16.30 -12.97 8.77
CA PRO A 152 15.77 -12.74 7.43
C PRO A 152 16.82 -13.06 6.37
N MET A 153 16.35 -13.49 5.19
CA MET A 153 17.21 -13.90 4.07
C MET A 153 18.28 -12.85 3.67
N PRO A 154 17.99 -11.54 3.60
CA PRO A 154 19.01 -10.53 3.28
C PRO A 154 20.14 -10.46 4.32
N MET A 155 19.84 -10.61 5.60
CA MET A 155 20.85 -10.62 6.67
C MET A 155 21.74 -11.87 6.60
N LEU A 156 21.14 -13.03 6.30
CA LEU A 156 21.90 -14.27 6.09
C LEU A 156 22.85 -14.16 4.91
N ALA A 157 22.42 -13.51 3.82
CA ALA A 157 23.26 -13.23 2.66
C ALA A 157 24.39 -12.25 3.01
N ALA A 158 24.11 -11.15 3.74
CA ALA A 158 25.11 -10.18 4.17
C ALA A 158 26.16 -10.77 5.13
N LEU A 159 25.81 -11.84 5.85
CA LEU A 159 26.70 -12.59 6.74
C LEU A 159 27.35 -13.82 6.07
N ASP A 160 27.25 -13.93 4.74
CA ASP A 160 27.80 -15.04 3.93
C ASP A 160 27.38 -16.43 4.43
N ILE A 161 26.15 -16.57 4.93
CA ILE A 161 25.58 -17.86 5.32
C ILE A 161 25.00 -18.55 4.08
N PRO A 162 25.58 -19.66 3.60
CA PRO A 162 25.13 -20.29 2.38
C PRO A 162 23.78 -20.99 2.56
N ARG A 163 22.88 -20.85 1.59
CA ARG A 163 21.56 -21.50 1.59
C ARG A 163 21.63 -23.02 1.79
N ALA A 164 22.69 -23.66 1.27
CA ALA A 164 22.92 -25.10 1.44
C ALA A 164 23.14 -25.50 2.91
N ALA A 165 23.74 -24.64 3.75
CA ALA A 165 23.90 -24.91 5.18
C ALA A 165 22.54 -24.86 5.89
N LEU A 166 21.71 -23.88 5.57
CA LEU A 166 20.36 -23.74 6.13
C LEU A 166 19.45 -24.90 5.74
N GLN A 167 19.47 -25.32 4.47
CA GLN A 167 18.76 -26.51 3.99
C GLN A 167 19.26 -27.80 4.65
N ALA A 168 20.56 -27.89 5.00
CA ALA A 168 21.08 -29.05 5.74
C ALA A 168 20.58 -29.07 7.19
N LEU A 169 20.43 -27.91 7.84
CA LEU A 169 19.79 -27.80 9.15
C LEU A 169 18.28 -28.13 9.06
N GLU A 170 17.61 -27.73 7.99
CA GLU A 170 16.22 -28.09 7.69
C GLU A 170 16.02 -29.60 7.55
N LYS A 171 16.87 -30.27 6.78
CA LYS A 171 16.84 -31.73 6.62
C LYS A 171 17.06 -32.48 7.95
N LYS A 172 17.78 -31.87 8.90
CA LYS A 172 17.95 -32.40 10.27
C LYS A 172 16.76 -32.09 11.18
N GLY A 173 15.79 -31.31 10.70
CA GLY A 173 14.65 -30.82 11.45
C GLY A 173 15.02 -29.78 12.50
N TRP A 174 16.14 -29.06 12.33
CA TRP A 174 16.65 -28.07 13.29
C TRP A 174 16.32 -26.62 12.89
N ALA A 175 16.13 -26.38 11.61
CA ALA A 175 15.71 -25.08 11.12
C ALA A 175 14.55 -25.24 10.14
N GLU A 176 13.83 -24.17 9.89
CA GLU A 176 12.76 -24.13 8.89
C GLU A 176 12.65 -22.71 8.33
N LEU A 177 12.17 -22.61 7.11
CA LEU A 177 11.88 -21.33 6.49
C LEU A 177 10.42 -20.96 6.82
N ARG A 178 10.23 -19.85 7.53
CA ARG A 178 8.90 -19.31 7.84
C ARG A 178 8.74 -17.93 7.21
N GLU A 179 7.58 -17.69 6.64
CA GLU A 179 7.15 -16.34 6.30
C GLU A 179 6.72 -15.65 7.59
N GLN A 180 7.39 -14.57 7.96
CA GLN A 180 7.01 -13.73 9.09
C GLN A 180 6.82 -12.30 8.62
N VAL A 181 5.73 -11.66 9.05
CA VAL A 181 5.60 -10.21 8.92
C VAL A 181 6.55 -9.61 9.95
N ALA A 182 7.50 -8.79 9.51
CA ALA A 182 8.45 -8.15 10.42
C ALA A 182 7.68 -7.37 11.49
N GLU A 183 7.80 -7.79 12.75
CA GLU A 183 7.20 -7.06 13.87
C GLU A 183 7.91 -5.70 13.99
N ARG A 184 7.16 -4.61 13.78
CA ARG A 184 7.65 -3.27 14.06
C ARG A 184 7.55 -3.06 15.57
N PRO A 185 8.66 -2.78 16.28
CA PRO A 185 8.58 -2.51 17.71
C PRO A 185 7.64 -1.33 17.96
N ALA A 186 6.71 -1.50 18.90
CA ALA A 186 5.83 -0.42 19.32
C ALA A 186 6.69 0.70 19.92
N ALA A 187 6.71 1.86 19.29
CA ALA A 187 7.45 2.99 19.82
C ALA A 187 6.79 3.47 21.12
N ALA A 188 7.59 3.58 22.19
CA ALA A 188 7.10 4.05 23.49
C ALA A 188 6.66 5.53 23.48
N GLN A 189 7.13 6.31 22.49
CA GLN A 189 6.83 7.73 22.32
C GLN A 189 6.57 8.03 20.84
N LEU A 190 5.56 8.87 20.57
CA LEU A 190 5.17 9.25 19.20
C LEU A 190 6.28 10.02 18.46
N LEU A 191 6.93 10.97 19.14
CA LEU A 191 7.89 11.87 18.53
C LEU A 191 9.31 11.33 18.64
N GLY A 192 10.05 11.34 17.53
CA GLY A 192 11.49 11.06 17.49
C GLY A 192 12.35 12.32 17.70
N GLU A 193 11.83 13.48 17.33
CA GLU A 193 12.48 14.79 17.50
C GLU A 193 11.52 15.81 18.14
N VAL A 194 12.07 16.72 18.95
CA VAL A 194 11.30 17.81 19.57
C VAL A 194 10.83 18.79 18.49
N PRO A 195 9.55 19.21 18.47
CA PRO A 195 9.06 20.20 17.52
C PRO A 195 9.82 21.53 17.67
N LEU A 196 9.99 22.26 16.57
CA LEU A 196 10.55 23.61 16.64
C LEU A 196 9.55 24.58 17.27
N SER A 197 10.02 25.58 18.01
CA SER A 197 9.16 26.66 18.49
C SER A 197 8.60 27.45 17.30
N PRO A 198 7.28 27.44 17.05
CA PRO A 198 6.73 28.11 15.87
C PRO A 198 6.74 29.63 16.05
N ALA A 199 7.00 30.34 14.95
CA ALA A 199 6.75 31.79 14.89
C ALA A 199 5.24 32.09 15.02
N SER A 200 4.87 33.34 15.31
CA SER A 200 3.45 33.73 15.53
C SER A 200 2.53 33.31 14.38
N GLU A 201 2.97 33.47 13.13
CA GLU A 201 2.19 33.10 11.94
C GLU A 201 2.06 31.58 11.80
N GLN A 202 3.14 30.84 12.05
CA GLN A 202 3.13 29.37 12.04
C GLN A 202 2.21 28.83 13.15
N ALA A 203 2.26 29.40 14.35
CA ALA A 203 1.40 29.01 15.46
C ALA A 203 -0.08 29.25 15.15
N ALA A 204 -0.41 30.37 14.49
CA ALA A 204 -1.76 30.65 14.02
C ALA A 204 -2.23 29.64 12.97
N ALA A 205 -1.38 29.28 12.01
CA ALA A 205 -1.68 28.26 10.99
C ALA A 205 -1.86 26.86 11.60
N ILE A 206 -0.98 26.45 12.51
CA ILE A 206 -1.07 25.17 13.23
C ILE A 206 -2.39 25.11 14.01
N ARG A 207 -2.76 26.18 14.71
CA ARG A 207 -4.03 26.25 15.45
C ARG A 207 -5.23 26.12 14.51
N ALA A 208 -5.26 26.88 13.42
CA ALA A 208 -6.35 26.81 12.44
C ALA A 208 -6.53 25.40 11.85
N LEU A 209 -5.42 24.72 11.53
CA LEU A 209 -5.45 23.33 11.05
C LEU A 209 -5.97 22.34 12.10
N ARG A 210 -5.61 22.53 13.38
CA ARG A 210 -6.02 21.64 14.49
C ARG A 210 -7.46 21.84 14.94
N GLU A 211 -7.98 23.05 14.82
CA GLU A 211 -9.37 23.41 15.18
C GLU A 211 -10.37 23.14 14.06
N ALA A 212 -9.90 22.78 12.86
CA ALA A 212 -10.77 22.43 11.74
C ALA A 212 -11.60 21.16 12.04
N HIS A 213 -12.88 21.22 11.70
CA HIS A 213 -13.81 20.09 11.84
C HIS A 213 -14.45 19.77 10.48
N GLY A 214 -14.54 18.47 10.15
CA GLY A 214 -14.99 18.03 8.84
C GLY A 214 -14.03 18.41 7.71
N PHE A 215 -14.49 18.32 6.46
CA PHE A 215 -13.69 18.72 5.32
C PHE A 215 -13.52 20.24 5.26
N THR A 216 -12.29 20.72 5.45
CA THR A 216 -11.93 22.13 5.35
C THR A 216 -10.66 22.29 4.51
N PRO A 217 -10.73 22.88 3.30
CA PRO A 217 -9.55 23.14 2.49
C PRO A 217 -8.80 24.36 3.01
N PHE A 218 -7.46 24.26 3.06
CA PHE A 218 -6.57 25.37 3.42
C PHE A 218 -5.54 25.59 2.32
N LEU A 219 -5.20 26.86 2.08
CA LEU A 219 -4.00 27.24 1.36
C LEU A 219 -2.97 27.75 2.38
N LEU A 220 -1.87 27.01 2.53
CA LEU A 220 -0.73 27.46 3.32
C LEU A 220 0.29 28.13 2.39
N ASP A 221 0.14 29.44 2.21
CA ASP A 221 1.03 30.24 1.38
C ASP A 221 2.27 30.71 2.15
N GLY A 222 3.43 30.62 1.52
CA GLY A 222 4.70 30.99 2.11
C GLY A 222 5.88 30.62 1.21
N ILE A 223 6.88 31.50 1.15
CA ILE A 223 8.10 31.27 0.38
C ILE A 223 8.88 30.06 0.90
N THR A 224 9.80 29.51 0.10
CA THR A 224 10.72 28.45 0.53
C THR A 224 11.50 28.91 1.77
N GLY A 225 11.64 28.03 2.76
CA GLY A 225 12.30 28.34 4.03
C GLY A 225 11.44 29.03 5.08
N SER A 226 10.21 29.46 4.76
CA SER A 226 9.25 30.01 5.75
C SER A 226 8.74 29.00 6.78
N GLY A 227 9.06 27.71 6.61
CA GLY A 227 8.68 26.65 7.56
C GLY A 227 7.32 26.02 7.31
N LYS A 228 6.76 26.07 6.09
CA LYS A 228 5.51 25.36 5.71
C LYS A 228 5.52 23.89 6.14
N THR A 229 6.63 23.20 5.93
CA THR A 229 6.82 21.81 6.37
C THR A 229 6.66 21.65 7.87
N GLU A 230 7.20 22.58 8.65
CA GLU A 230 7.10 22.50 10.11
C GLU A 230 5.65 22.70 10.58
N VAL A 231 4.90 23.59 9.92
CA VAL A 231 3.46 23.79 10.18
C VAL A 231 2.69 22.49 10.00
N TYR A 232 2.83 21.80 8.86
CA TYR A 232 2.07 20.57 8.64
C TYR A 232 2.56 19.39 9.49
N LEU A 233 3.86 19.31 9.82
CA LEU A 233 4.37 18.30 10.76
C LEU A 233 3.75 18.52 12.16
N GLN A 234 3.71 19.74 12.66
CA GLN A 234 3.07 20.01 13.96
C GLN A 234 1.55 19.84 13.89
N ALA A 235 0.90 20.20 12.79
CA ALA A 235 -0.53 20.03 12.62
C ALA A 235 -0.97 18.56 12.64
N MET A 236 -0.17 17.66 12.05
CA MET A 236 -0.52 16.23 11.98
C MET A 236 -0.25 15.44 13.27
N GLU A 237 0.60 15.94 14.17
CA GLU A 237 0.95 15.28 15.43
C GLU A 237 -0.26 14.77 16.24
N PRO A 238 -1.28 15.59 16.58
CA PRO A 238 -2.45 15.10 17.31
C PRO A 238 -3.28 14.08 16.52
N LEU A 239 -3.27 14.13 15.19
CA LEU A 239 -3.96 13.16 14.33
C LEU A 239 -3.29 11.79 14.43
N LEU A 240 -1.96 11.77 14.35
CA LEU A 240 -1.16 10.55 14.51
C LEU A 240 -1.31 9.97 15.93
N ALA A 241 -1.36 10.82 16.96
CA ALA A 241 -1.66 10.40 18.33
C ALA A 241 -3.04 9.76 18.47
N ALA A 242 -4.03 10.23 17.72
CA ALA A 242 -5.36 9.64 17.63
C ALA A 242 -5.44 8.40 16.70
N GLY A 243 -4.30 7.92 16.20
CA GLY A 243 -4.21 6.74 15.34
C GLY A 243 -4.61 6.97 13.87
N LYS A 244 -4.90 8.23 13.48
CA LYS A 244 -5.24 8.61 12.11
C LYS A 244 -4.03 8.54 11.19
N GLN A 245 -4.31 8.50 9.89
CA GLN A 245 -3.34 8.44 8.81
C GLN A 245 -3.23 9.78 8.09
N VAL A 246 -2.04 10.09 7.60
CA VAL A 246 -1.75 11.31 6.86
C VAL A 246 -1.17 10.95 5.50
N LEU A 247 -1.76 11.46 4.43
CA LEU A 247 -1.21 11.36 3.08
C LEU A 247 -0.54 12.68 2.72
N VAL A 248 0.71 12.63 2.29
CA VAL A 248 1.47 13.77 1.78
C VAL A 248 1.82 13.48 0.33
N LEU A 249 1.17 14.20 -0.57
CA LEU A 249 1.53 14.22 -1.97
C LEU A 249 2.62 15.25 -2.20
N VAL A 250 3.70 14.83 -2.84
CA VAL A 250 4.81 15.70 -3.25
C VAL A 250 5.04 15.52 -4.76
N PRO A 251 5.63 16.52 -5.44
CA PRO A 251 6.11 16.33 -6.81
C PRO A 251 7.06 15.14 -6.90
N GLU A 252 7.14 14.49 -8.06
CA GLU A 252 7.96 13.28 -8.24
C GLU A 252 9.44 13.51 -7.87
N ILE A 253 9.98 14.68 -8.22
CA ILE A 253 11.34 15.10 -7.87
C ILE A 253 11.49 15.48 -6.38
N GLY A 254 10.38 15.80 -5.70
CA GLY A 254 10.34 16.21 -4.30
C GLY A 254 10.40 15.04 -3.32
N LEU A 255 10.08 13.82 -3.77
CA LEU A 255 10.13 12.62 -2.93
C LEU A 255 11.55 12.05 -2.81
N THR A 256 12.44 12.85 -2.24
CA THR A 256 13.83 12.46 -2.00
C THR A 256 13.96 11.58 -0.74
N PRO A 257 15.02 10.76 -0.62
CA PRO A 257 15.31 10.07 0.63
C PRO A 257 15.47 11.02 1.84
N GLN A 258 15.88 12.27 1.60
CA GLN A 258 15.96 13.29 2.64
C GLN A 258 14.57 13.71 3.12
N THR A 259 13.62 13.89 2.20
CA THR A 259 12.22 14.18 2.53
C THR A 259 11.65 13.05 3.39
N VAL A 260 11.80 11.79 2.96
CA VAL A 260 11.31 10.62 3.71
C VAL A 260 11.92 10.56 5.11
N ARG A 261 13.25 10.67 5.21
CA ARG A 261 13.96 10.66 6.50
C ARG A 261 13.52 11.77 7.45
N ARG A 262 13.07 12.92 6.93
CA ARG A 262 12.55 14.00 7.78
C ARG A 262 11.30 13.57 8.53
N PHE A 263 10.38 12.85 7.88
CA PHE A 263 9.18 12.32 8.53
C PHE A 263 9.52 11.17 9.48
N GLU A 264 10.40 10.25 9.07
CA GLU A 264 10.85 9.12 9.90
C GLU A 264 11.57 9.58 11.17
N LYS A 265 12.36 10.65 11.10
CA LYS A 265 13.01 11.24 12.29
C LYS A 265 12.01 11.96 13.18
N ARG A 266 11.03 12.66 12.60
CA ARG A 266 10.06 13.44 13.37
C ARG A 266 9.10 12.54 14.14
N PHE A 267 8.65 11.43 13.54
CA PHE A 267 7.64 10.56 14.13
C PHE A 267 8.10 9.10 14.16
N ASN A 268 8.02 8.49 15.34
CA ASN A 268 8.27 7.06 15.53
C ASN A 268 7.02 6.24 15.16
N VAL A 269 6.48 6.49 13.96
CA VAL A 269 5.34 5.75 13.41
C VAL A 269 5.73 5.15 12.06
N PRO A 270 5.04 4.09 11.61
CA PRO A 270 5.16 3.60 10.26
C PRO A 270 5.01 4.68 9.18
N VAL A 271 6.09 4.97 8.45
CA VAL A 271 6.09 5.81 7.26
C VAL A 271 6.25 4.91 6.03
N GLU A 272 5.36 5.05 5.04
CA GLU A 272 5.50 4.39 3.74
C GLU A 272 5.70 5.44 2.65
N SER A 273 6.60 5.14 1.71
CA SER A 273 6.80 5.92 0.50
C SER A 273 6.11 5.19 -0.67
N LEU A 274 5.40 5.88 -1.56
CA LEU A 274 4.72 5.32 -2.73
C LEU A 274 5.09 6.10 -4.01
N HIS A 275 5.99 5.53 -4.82
CA HIS A 275 6.52 6.22 -6.01
C HIS A 275 7.00 5.30 -7.14
N SER A 276 7.35 5.90 -8.27
CA SER A 276 7.80 5.27 -9.53
C SER A 276 9.13 4.48 -9.40
N GLY A 277 9.95 4.77 -8.39
CA GLY A 277 11.23 4.08 -8.13
C GLY A 277 11.13 2.76 -7.37
N MET A 278 9.97 2.41 -6.82
CA MET A 278 9.77 1.18 -6.06
C MET A 278 9.51 -0.03 -6.95
N THR A 279 9.82 -1.22 -6.44
CA THR A 279 9.37 -2.48 -7.04
C THR A 279 7.86 -2.66 -6.88
N ASP A 280 7.23 -3.45 -7.74
CA ASP A 280 5.80 -3.70 -7.68
C ASP A 280 5.37 -4.35 -6.35
N ARG A 281 6.22 -5.18 -5.75
CA ARG A 281 5.95 -5.81 -4.45
C ARG A 281 6.04 -4.81 -3.30
N GLU A 282 7.03 -3.92 -3.29
CA GLU A 282 7.11 -2.85 -2.28
C GLU A 282 5.90 -1.93 -2.37
N ARG A 283 5.48 -1.54 -3.59
CA ARG A 283 4.25 -0.75 -3.78
C ARG A 283 3.00 -1.45 -3.27
N LEU A 284 2.85 -2.74 -3.59
CA LEU A 284 1.74 -3.55 -3.07
C LEU A 284 1.74 -3.54 -1.53
N HIS A 285 2.90 -3.76 -0.92
CA HIS A 285 3.03 -3.80 0.53
C HIS A 285 2.68 -2.44 1.16
N GLY A 286 3.22 -1.33 0.63
CA GLY A 286 2.88 0.01 1.12
C GLY A 286 1.39 0.33 0.95
N TRP A 287 0.80 -0.04 -0.19
CA TRP A 287 -0.64 0.12 -0.46
C TRP A 287 -1.50 -0.68 0.53
N VAL A 288 -1.15 -1.94 0.80
CA VAL A 288 -1.88 -2.78 1.76
C VAL A 288 -1.73 -2.23 3.19
N ARG A 289 -0.53 -1.81 3.59
CA ARG A 289 -0.32 -1.20 4.91
C ARG A 289 -1.09 0.11 5.10
N ALA A 290 -1.24 0.90 4.04
CA ALA A 290 -2.10 2.09 4.05
C ALA A 290 -3.58 1.71 4.20
N ARG A 291 -4.07 0.76 3.39
CA ARG A 291 -5.44 0.23 3.45
C ARG A 291 -5.80 -0.31 4.84
N ASP A 292 -4.88 -1.03 5.45
CA ASP A 292 -5.14 -1.74 6.72
C ASP A 292 -4.94 -0.85 7.95
N GLY A 293 -4.44 0.38 7.76
CA GLY A 293 -4.20 1.37 8.82
C GLY A 293 -2.86 1.21 9.54
N GLU A 294 -2.00 0.33 9.05
CA GLU A 294 -0.66 0.07 9.60
C GLU A 294 0.31 1.21 9.28
N ALA A 295 0.27 1.76 8.07
CA ALA A 295 1.03 2.95 7.68
C ALA A 295 0.35 4.20 8.25
N LYS A 296 1.04 4.98 9.08
CA LYS A 296 0.47 6.21 9.67
C LYS A 296 0.77 7.45 8.85
N ILE A 297 1.89 7.45 8.14
CA ILE A 297 2.25 8.51 7.19
C ILE A 297 2.52 7.85 5.85
N ILE A 298 1.85 8.33 4.81
CA ILE A 298 2.05 7.90 3.43
C ILE A 298 2.61 9.10 2.66
N LEU A 299 3.84 8.99 2.20
CA LEU A 299 4.45 9.97 1.31
C LEU A 299 4.36 9.44 -0.12
N GLY A 300 3.82 10.20 -1.05
CA GLY A 300 3.62 9.69 -2.40
C GLY A 300 3.70 10.73 -3.49
N THR A 301 3.90 10.26 -4.71
CA THR A 301 3.74 11.07 -5.92
C THR A 301 2.24 11.18 -6.29
N PRO A 302 1.84 11.92 -7.33
CA PRO A 302 0.42 12.18 -7.63
C PRO A 302 -0.49 10.94 -7.68
N SER A 303 0.01 9.78 -8.11
CA SER A 303 -0.75 8.53 -8.14
C SER A 303 -1.14 7.98 -6.77
N ALA A 304 -0.46 8.40 -5.70
CA ALA A 304 -0.78 7.97 -4.35
C ALA A 304 -2.13 8.50 -3.85
N ILE A 305 -2.78 9.45 -4.53
CA ILE A 305 -4.13 9.93 -4.19
C ILE A 305 -5.18 8.81 -4.20
N PHE A 306 -4.95 7.75 -4.97
CA PHE A 306 -5.83 6.58 -5.04
C PHE A 306 -5.55 5.54 -3.93
N THR A 307 -4.61 5.81 -3.04
CA THR A 307 -4.28 4.89 -1.95
C THR A 307 -5.40 4.91 -0.92
N PRO A 308 -6.08 3.78 -0.64
CA PRO A 308 -7.09 3.74 0.40
C PRO A 308 -6.44 3.95 1.77
N LEU A 309 -7.13 4.68 2.63
CA LEU A 309 -6.73 4.94 4.00
C LEU A 309 -7.85 4.42 4.91
N ARG A 310 -7.51 3.58 5.89
CA ARG A 310 -8.48 3.09 6.88
C ARG A 310 -9.03 4.20 7.75
N GLU A 311 -8.14 5.10 8.16
CA GLU A 311 -8.41 6.14 9.15
C GLU A 311 -7.86 7.49 8.67
N PRO A 312 -8.33 8.05 7.54
CA PRO A 312 -7.82 9.31 7.01
C PRO A 312 -7.99 10.44 8.02
N GLY A 313 -6.93 11.21 8.25
CA GLY A 313 -6.92 12.38 9.12
C GLY A 313 -6.59 13.67 8.36
N MET A 314 -5.62 13.63 7.47
CA MET A 314 -5.18 14.81 6.70
C MET A 314 -4.57 14.39 5.36
N ILE A 315 -4.85 15.18 4.32
CA ILE A 315 -4.20 15.06 3.01
C ILE A 315 -3.48 16.39 2.75
N ILE A 316 -2.19 16.32 2.46
CA ILE A 316 -1.33 17.46 2.17
C ILE A 316 -0.87 17.36 0.73
N VAL A 317 -0.98 18.44 -0.04
CA VAL A 317 -0.40 18.56 -1.37
C VAL A 317 0.72 19.60 -1.27
N ASP A 318 1.96 19.14 -1.14
CA ASP A 318 3.12 20.04 -1.07
C ASP A 318 3.47 20.53 -2.48
N GLU A 319 3.95 21.77 -2.58
CA GLU A 319 4.23 22.43 -3.86
C GLU A 319 3.04 22.34 -4.85
N ALA A 320 1.81 22.60 -4.38
CA ALA A 320 0.55 22.40 -5.12
C ALA A 320 0.40 23.17 -6.46
N HIS A 321 1.34 24.06 -6.79
CA HIS A 321 1.43 24.76 -8.06
C HIS A 321 2.21 23.97 -9.14
N ASP A 322 2.92 22.91 -8.74
CA ASP A 322 3.78 22.12 -9.62
C ASP A 322 2.95 21.39 -10.70
N GLY A 323 3.40 21.50 -11.95
CA GLY A 323 2.70 20.89 -13.10
C GLY A 323 2.71 19.36 -13.10
N SER A 324 3.61 18.72 -12.35
CA SER A 324 3.72 17.26 -12.25
C SER A 324 2.50 16.59 -11.63
N PHE A 325 1.66 17.33 -10.90
CA PHE A 325 0.36 16.83 -10.41
C PHE A 325 -0.65 16.51 -11.51
N LYS A 326 -0.34 16.83 -12.78
CA LYS A 326 -1.13 16.47 -13.95
C LYS A 326 -0.33 15.55 -14.88
N PRO A 327 -0.61 14.24 -14.93
CA PRO A 327 0.07 13.32 -15.84
C PRO A 327 -0.14 13.70 -17.32
N HIS A 328 0.90 13.51 -18.14
CA HIS A 328 0.85 13.83 -19.57
C HIS A 328 0.31 12.69 -20.45
N ASP A 329 0.39 11.44 -19.98
CA ASP A 329 -0.02 10.24 -20.72
C ASP A 329 -1.04 9.40 -19.95
N GLY A 330 -1.81 8.58 -20.67
CA GLY A 330 -2.89 7.76 -20.11
C GLY A 330 -4.00 8.61 -19.48
N LEU A 331 -4.32 8.32 -18.21
CA LEU A 331 -5.31 9.07 -17.44
C LEU A 331 -4.76 10.47 -17.06
N ARG A 332 -5.24 11.51 -17.74
CA ARG A 332 -4.80 12.91 -17.55
C ARG A 332 -5.60 13.64 -16.46
N TYR A 333 -5.68 13.05 -15.26
CA TYR A 333 -6.32 13.67 -14.10
C TYR A 333 -5.43 14.75 -13.46
N THR A 334 -5.96 15.54 -12.53
CA THR A 334 -5.18 16.47 -11.71
C THR A 334 -5.28 15.99 -10.27
N ALA A 335 -4.20 15.49 -9.69
CA ALA A 335 -4.25 14.86 -8.36
C ALA A 335 -4.60 15.82 -7.21
N ARG A 336 -4.47 17.13 -7.43
CA ARG A 336 -4.91 18.17 -6.50
C ARG A 336 -6.44 18.35 -6.48
N ASP A 337 -7.09 18.15 -7.63
CA ASP A 337 -8.52 18.42 -7.83
C ASP A 337 -9.36 17.16 -7.53
#